data_AF-A0A135I661-F1
#
_entry.id   AF-A0A135I661-F1
#
_cell.length_a   1.000
_cell.length_b   1.000
_cell.length_c   1.000
_cell.angle_alpha   90.00
_cell.angle_beta   90.00
_cell.angle_gamma   90.00
#
_symmetry.space_group_name_H-M   'P 1'
#
loop_
_entity.id
_entity.type
_entity.pdbx_description
1 polymer ?
#
loop_
_entity_poly.entity_id
_entity_poly.type
_entity_poly.pdbx_seq_one_letter_code
_entity_poly.pdbx_strand_id
1 'polypeptide(L)'
;MNGLYWFRHDLRLADNPALVALSKRCSKALMLYVIDPSWFKPTNHQSKHMGRFREEFLYQSLRALEKELKKSKQRLVVKVGNPLEIIPQLCKKHDIDLVAATDHPGVYERQQLAYLNRTLSCEVMVSESFNLFLKNQISFNKEDFPQTFTQFKKKISAQNLLPCIPIAKPDSLPTLIDERRDLWGGQEFVYDLTPYHGGEDSGLVQLNQFFWKTQGLKNYKATRNGFDGWQFSSRLSAWLANGTLSVRTVAAELDNYEYRHGRSDSTEAMYSELLWREYFQWMMHFFGSSMFAFDGIKKKRPLTSFYCQNYKAWEQGTTEYPIVNACMRQLNQTGYMSNRGRQIVASCLVNELGVDWRFGAAYFEQQLLDFDVATNYGNWQYLAGVGADPRGQRHFNLEKQAKDYDPDGSFVAKWATATPSESLLRF
;
A
#
# COMPACT_ATOMS: atom_id res chain seq x y z
N MET A 1 25.25 -19.89 -11.09
CA MET A 1 24.05 -20.08 -10.26
C MET A 1 22.81 -19.84 -11.10
N ASN A 2 21.78 -20.67 -10.95
CA ASN A 2 20.43 -20.40 -11.42
C ASN A 2 19.66 -19.64 -10.33
N GLY A 3 19.05 -18.51 -10.71
CA GLY A 3 18.34 -17.63 -9.79
C GLY A 3 16.82 -17.69 -9.96
N LEU A 4 16.08 -17.39 -8.91
CA LEU A 4 14.66 -17.09 -8.95
C LEU A 4 14.43 -15.77 -8.22
N TYR A 5 13.94 -14.76 -8.94
CA TYR A 5 13.49 -13.52 -8.31
C TYR A 5 11.98 -13.59 -8.08
N TRP A 6 11.55 -13.48 -6.82
CA TRP A 6 10.13 -13.48 -6.46
C TRP A 6 9.63 -12.05 -6.26
N PHE A 7 8.94 -11.52 -7.27
CA PHE A 7 8.23 -10.25 -7.21
C PHE A 7 6.99 -10.35 -6.31
N ARG A 8 6.78 -9.31 -5.50
CA ARG A 8 5.65 -9.15 -4.57
C ARG A 8 5.17 -7.69 -4.60
N HIS A 9 5.47 -6.91 -3.55
CA HIS A 9 5.15 -5.49 -3.39
C HIS A 9 6.31 -4.61 -3.89
N ASP A 10 6.90 -4.98 -5.02
CA ASP A 10 8.14 -4.40 -5.58
C ASP A 10 8.18 -4.58 -7.10
N LEU A 11 7.04 -4.35 -7.77
CA LEU A 11 6.84 -4.53 -9.22
C LEU A 11 7.56 -3.48 -10.08
N ARG A 12 8.87 -3.35 -9.89
CA ARG A 12 9.75 -2.38 -10.53
C ARG A 12 11.16 -2.96 -10.70
N LEU A 13 11.90 -2.44 -11.67
CA LEU A 13 13.30 -2.81 -11.88
C LEU A 13 14.28 -1.86 -11.16
N ALA A 14 13.93 -0.58 -11.06
CA ALA A 14 14.76 0.41 -10.36
C ALA A 14 14.61 0.31 -8.83
N ASP A 15 15.63 0.76 -8.12
CA ASP A 15 15.73 0.71 -6.65
C ASP A 15 15.33 -0.66 -6.08
N ASN A 16 15.90 -1.71 -6.68
CA ASN A 16 15.64 -3.09 -6.31
C ASN A 16 16.97 -3.83 -6.02
N PRO A 17 17.51 -3.71 -4.80
CA PRO A 17 18.81 -4.29 -4.41
C PRO A 17 18.85 -5.82 -4.52
N ALA A 18 17.75 -6.50 -4.19
CA ALA A 18 17.68 -7.96 -4.32
C ALA A 18 17.81 -8.39 -5.78
N LEU A 19 17.16 -7.67 -6.71
CA LEU A 19 17.23 -7.94 -8.13
C LEU A 19 18.63 -7.63 -8.69
N VAL A 20 19.23 -6.52 -8.27
CA VAL A 20 20.61 -6.16 -8.64
C VAL A 20 21.60 -7.21 -8.15
N ALA A 21 21.49 -7.66 -6.89
CA ALA A 21 22.36 -8.70 -6.36
C ALA A 21 22.18 -10.04 -7.08
N LEU A 22 20.93 -10.44 -7.37
CA LEU A 22 20.65 -11.66 -8.15
C LEU A 22 21.24 -11.56 -9.56
N SER A 23 21.11 -10.41 -10.23
CA SER A 23 21.61 -10.21 -11.59
C SER A 23 23.13 -10.35 -11.71
N LYS A 24 23.87 -10.05 -10.64
CA LYS A 24 25.34 -10.17 -10.58
C LYS A 24 25.82 -11.58 -10.26
N ARG A 25 25.00 -12.38 -9.59
CA ARG A 25 25.37 -13.71 -9.06
C ARG A 25 24.90 -14.86 -9.95
N CYS A 26 23.82 -14.65 -10.70
CA CYS A 26 23.17 -15.69 -11.50
C CYS A 26 23.44 -15.50 -12.99
N SER A 27 23.75 -16.59 -13.70
CA SER A 27 23.87 -16.59 -15.16
C SER A 27 22.52 -16.81 -15.84
N LYS A 28 21.61 -17.54 -15.19
CA LYS A 28 20.22 -17.72 -15.60
C LYS A 28 19.28 -17.34 -14.46
N ALA A 29 18.11 -16.80 -14.77
CA ALA A 29 17.12 -16.49 -13.77
C ALA A 29 15.67 -16.61 -14.25
N LEU A 30 14.81 -16.98 -13.30
CA LEU A 30 13.36 -16.95 -13.41
C LEU A 30 12.80 -15.71 -12.70
N MET A 31 12.04 -14.88 -13.41
CA MET A 31 11.34 -13.72 -12.83
C MET A 31 9.90 -14.13 -12.52
N LEU A 32 9.60 -14.40 -11.25
CA LEU A 32 8.35 -15.03 -10.81
C LEU A 32 7.43 -14.02 -10.11
N TYR A 33 6.14 -14.06 -10.45
CA TYR A 33 5.06 -13.54 -9.62
C TYR A 33 4.04 -14.65 -9.35
N VAL A 34 3.53 -14.75 -8.13
CA VAL A 34 2.53 -15.76 -7.74
C VAL A 34 1.25 -15.07 -7.32
N ILE A 35 0.16 -15.38 -8.03
CA ILE A 35 -1.19 -14.93 -7.68
C ILE A 35 -1.82 -16.00 -6.80
N ASP A 36 -2.14 -15.63 -5.56
CA ASP A 36 -2.77 -16.52 -4.60
C ASP A 36 -4.30 -16.44 -4.71
N PRO A 37 -4.99 -17.53 -5.11
CA PRO A 37 -6.46 -17.54 -5.22
C PRO A 37 -7.19 -17.25 -3.91
N SER A 38 -6.53 -17.39 -2.75
CA SER A 38 -7.12 -17.06 -1.45
C SER A 38 -7.43 -15.58 -1.31
N TRP A 39 -6.73 -14.69 -2.03
CA TRP A 39 -6.94 -13.25 -1.96
C TRP A 39 -8.36 -12.81 -2.37
N PHE A 40 -8.98 -13.58 -3.27
CA PHE A 40 -10.28 -13.28 -3.88
C PHE A 40 -11.45 -13.93 -3.13
N LYS A 41 -11.17 -14.71 -2.09
CA LYS A 41 -12.18 -15.35 -1.25
C LYS A 41 -12.49 -14.45 -0.06
N PRO A 42 -13.78 -14.30 0.31
CA PRO A 42 -14.13 -13.64 1.56
C PRO A 42 -13.48 -14.36 2.74
N THR A 43 -12.91 -13.60 3.66
CA THR A 43 -12.32 -14.13 4.89
C THR A 43 -13.08 -13.60 6.11
N ASN A 44 -12.39 -13.38 7.22
CA ASN A 44 -12.99 -12.80 8.41
C ASN A 44 -13.51 -11.39 8.11
N HIS A 45 -14.58 -10.98 8.80
CA HIS A 45 -15.17 -9.64 8.68
C HIS A 45 -15.82 -9.34 7.30
N GLN A 46 -16.32 -10.38 6.63
CA GLN A 46 -17.16 -10.28 5.42
C GLN A 46 -16.51 -9.59 4.22
N SER A 47 -15.18 -9.52 4.19
CA SER A 47 -14.43 -8.86 3.12
C SER A 47 -13.38 -9.81 2.52
N LYS A 48 -13.05 -9.59 1.26
CA LYS A 48 -11.95 -10.24 0.54
C LYS A 48 -10.65 -9.48 0.81
N HIS A 49 -9.50 -10.16 0.68
CA HIS A 49 -8.21 -9.46 0.74
C HIS A 49 -8.02 -8.56 -0.49
N MET A 50 -8.45 -9.00 -1.68
CA MET A 50 -8.29 -8.28 -2.94
C MET A 50 -9.66 -8.01 -3.58
N GLY A 51 -9.99 -6.74 -3.79
CA GLY A 51 -11.13 -6.32 -4.61
C GLY A 51 -10.73 -5.89 -6.02
N ARG A 52 -11.76 -5.64 -6.85
CA ARG A 52 -11.63 -5.39 -8.29
C ARG A 52 -10.66 -4.29 -8.67
N PHE A 53 -10.63 -3.17 -7.93
CA PHE A 53 -9.83 -2.01 -8.28
C PHE A 53 -8.34 -2.29 -8.15
N ARG A 54 -7.95 -2.93 -7.03
CA ARG A 54 -6.56 -3.30 -6.79
C ARG A 54 -6.13 -4.49 -7.65
N GLU A 55 -7.04 -5.43 -7.93
CA GLU A 55 -6.81 -6.51 -8.89
C GLU A 55 -6.48 -5.96 -10.28
N GLU A 56 -7.31 -5.05 -10.80
CA GLU A 56 -7.09 -4.37 -12.08
C GLU A 56 -5.75 -3.62 -12.11
N PHE A 57 -5.46 -2.82 -11.09
CA PHE A 57 -4.20 -2.10 -10.97
C PHE A 57 -2.98 -3.03 -10.92
N LEU A 58 -3.12 -4.19 -10.26
CA LEU A 58 -2.09 -5.23 -10.23
C LEU A 58 -1.86 -5.81 -11.64
N TYR A 59 -2.90 -6.17 -12.39
CA TYR A 59 -2.72 -6.68 -13.76
C TYR A 59 -2.02 -5.67 -14.67
N GLN A 60 -2.43 -4.40 -14.62
CA GLN A 60 -1.78 -3.33 -15.37
C GLN A 60 -0.29 -3.23 -14.98
N SER A 61 0.01 -3.34 -13.68
CA SER A 61 1.39 -3.32 -13.17
C SER A 61 2.22 -4.51 -13.63
N LEU A 62 1.66 -5.74 -13.61
CA LEU A 62 2.35 -6.94 -14.10
C LEU A 62 2.61 -6.88 -15.61
N ARG A 63 1.69 -6.31 -16.39
CA ARG A 63 1.86 -6.09 -17.83
C ARG A 63 2.95 -5.06 -18.13
N ALA A 64 3.00 -3.97 -17.36
CA ALA A 64 4.07 -2.99 -17.46
C ALA A 64 5.43 -3.61 -17.11
N LEU A 65 5.50 -4.41 -16.04
CA LEU A 65 6.72 -5.12 -15.65
C LEU A 65 7.18 -6.12 -16.72
N GLU A 66 6.27 -6.92 -17.29
CA GLU A 66 6.55 -7.82 -18.41
C GLU A 66 7.14 -7.05 -19.62
N LYS A 67 6.60 -5.87 -19.92
CA LYS A 67 7.11 -5.02 -21.02
C LYS A 67 8.55 -4.57 -20.74
N GLU A 68 8.87 -4.16 -19.52
CA GLU A 68 10.24 -3.76 -19.16
C GLU A 68 11.22 -4.94 -19.12
N LEU A 69 10.79 -6.10 -18.62
CA LEU A 69 11.61 -7.32 -18.63
C LEU A 69 11.94 -7.77 -20.05
N LYS A 70 11.00 -7.67 -21.00
CA LYS A 70 11.24 -8.00 -22.42
C LYS A 70 12.32 -7.14 -23.06
N LYS A 71 12.42 -5.86 -22.71
CA LYS A 71 13.51 -4.98 -23.19
C LYS A 71 14.89 -5.52 -22.78
N SER A 72 14.95 -6.24 -21.66
CA SER A 72 16.16 -6.86 -21.11
C SER A 72 16.29 -8.35 -21.46
N LYS A 73 15.59 -8.82 -22.52
CA LYS A 73 15.55 -10.23 -22.95
C LYS A 73 15.13 -11.21 -21.85
N GLN A 74 14.31 -10.73 -20.92
CA GLN A 74 13.72 -11.50 -19.83
C GLN A 74 12.20 -11.54 -19.96
N ARG A 75 11.55 -12.31 -19.08
CA ARG A 75 10.10 -12.46 -19.08
C ARG A 75 9.58 -12.70 -17.68
N LEU A 76 8.43 -12.11 -17.36
CA LEU A 76 7.66 -12.42 -16.17
C LEU A 76 6.92 -13.75 -16.34
N VAL A 77 7.17 -14.66 -15.41
CA VAL A 77 6.42 -15.90 -15.24
C VAL A 77 5.41 -15.69 -14.13
N VAL A 78 4.13 -15.70 -14.50
CA VAL A 78 3.02 -15.64 -13.54
C VAL A 78 2.55 -17.06 -13.27
N LYS A 79 2.44 -17.42 -11.99
CA LYS A 79 1.86 -18.68 -11.52
C LYS A 79 0.65 -18.42 -10.65
N VAL A 80 -0.27 -19.37 -10.60
CA VAL A 80 -1.49 -19.30 -9.80
C VAL A 80 -1.48 -20.39 -8.73
N GLY A 81 -1.55 -20.00 -7.46
CA GLY A 81 -1.62 -20.92 -6.34
C GLY A 81 -0.87 -20.44 -5.11
N ASN A 82 -0.54 -21.37 -4.22
CA ASN A 82 0.17 -21.08 -2.98
C ASN A 82 1.68 -20.87 -3.27
N PRO A 83 2.27 -19.69 -2.96
CA PRO A 83 3.70 -19.47 -3.17
C PRO A 83 4.59 -20.43 -2.38
N LEU A 84 4.11 -20.95 -1.23
CA LEU A 84 4.85 -21.90 -0.40
C LEU A 84 4.93 -23.31 -1.01
N GLU A 85 4.14 -23.60 -2.04
CA GLU A 85 4.18 -24.86 -2.78
C GLU A 85 4.87 -24.66 -4.14
N ILE A 86 4.52 -23.58 -4.84
CA ILE A 86 5.03 -23.28 -6.18
C ILE A 86 6.53 -23.00 -6.17
N ILE A 87 7.03 -22.18 -5.23
CA ILE A 87 8.45 -21.80 -5.22
C ILE A 87 9.34 -23.03 -4.98
N PRO A 88 9.10 -23.90 -3.98
CA PRO A 88 9.88 -25.13 -3.83
C PRO A 88 9.84 -26.06 -5.05
N GLN A 89 8.68 -26.20 -5.70
CA GLN A 89 8.55 -27.01 -6.92
C GLN A 89 9.41 -26.45 -8.06
N LEU A 90 9.39 -25.13 -8.27
CA LEU A 90 10.20 -24.47 -9.28
C LEU A 90 11.70 -24.55 -8.95
N CYS A 91 12.06 -24.45 -7.67
CA CYS A 91 13.44 -24.58 -7.22
C CYS A 91 14.00 -25.96 -7.56
N LYS A 92 13.23 -27.03 -7.30
CA LYS A 92 13.61 -28.41 -7.65
C LYS A 92 13.62 -28.65 -9.16
N LYS A 93 12.67 -28.08 -9.90
CA LYS A 93 12.53 -28.30 -11.35
C LYS A 93 13.67 -27.69 -12.16
N HIS A 94 14.17 -26.52 -11.75
CA HIS A 94 15.14 -25.73 -12.50
C HIS A 94 16.51 -25.63 -11.82
N ASP A 95 16.76 -26.48 -10.82
CA ASP A 95 17.98 -26.50 -10.02
C ASP A 95 18.36 -25.08 -9.55
N ILE A 96 17.42 -24.38 -8.91
CA ILE A 96 17.63 -23.01 -8.44
C ILE A 96 18.59 -23.01 -7.25
N ASP A 97 19.68 -22.26 -7.37
CA ASP A 97 20.70 -22.08 -6.33
C ASP A 97 20.41 -20.90 -5.41
N LEU A 98 19.69 -19.89 -5.92
CA LEU A 98 19.41 -18.64 -5.21
C LEU A 98 17.96 -18.16 -5.46
N VAL A 99 17.19 -18.01 -4.39
CA VAL A 99 15.91 -17.31 -4.38
C VAL A 99 16.12 -15.91 -3.81
N ALA A 100 15.79 -14.86 -4.56
CA ALA A 100 15.87 -13.48 -4.11
C ALA A 100 14.48 -12.83 -4.00
N ALA A 101 14.27 -12.02 -2.97
CA ALA A 101 13.05 -11.25 -2.78
C ALA A 101 13.30 -9.94 -2.01
N THR A 102 12.40 -8.97 -2.16
CA THR A 102 12.39 -7.75 -1.33
C THR A 102 11.71 -8.01 0.01
N ASP A 103 12.27 -7.48 1.10
CA ASP A 103 11.64 -7.51 2.42
C ASP A 103 10.36 -6.66 2.46
N HIS A 104 9.35 -7.11 3.20
CA HIS A 104 8.09 -6.39 3.40
C HIS A 104 7.67 -6.53 4.86
N PRO A 105 7.21 -5.47 5.53
CA PRO A 105 6.96 -5.51 6.98
C PRO A 105 5.71 -6.30 7.37
N GLY A 106 4.82 -6.58 6.42
CA GLY A 106 3.59 -7.34 6.66
C GLY A 106 3.83 -8.75 7.24
N VAL A 107 2.90 -9.18 8.09
CA VAL A 107 3.07 -10.40 8.91
C VAL A 107 3.10 -11.66 8.06
N TYR A 108 2.16 -11.79 7.13
CA TYR A 108 2.09 -12.98 6.26
C TYR A 108 3.27 -13.01 5.28
N GLU A 109 3.66 -11.87 4.73
CA GLU A 109 4.80 -11.74 3.81
C GLU A 109 6.13 -12.15 4.47
N ARG A 110 6.32 -11.80 5.75
CA ARG A 110 7.49 -12.22 6.53
C ARG A 110 7.45 -13.70 6.89
N GLN A 111 6.27 -14.20 7.27
CA GLN A 111 6.11 -15.63 7.58
C GLN A 111 6.40 -16.50 6.36
N GLN A 112 5.95 -16.09 5.17
CA GLN A 112 6.22 -16.80 3.92
C GLN A 112 7.73 -16.87 3.63
N LEU A 113 8.44 -15.75 3.71
CA LEU A 113 9.90 -15.75 3.50
C LEU A 113 10.65 -16.55 4.56
N ALA A 114 10.26 -16.44 5.84
CA ALA A 114 10.86 -17.22 6.92
C ALA A 114 10.64 -18.72 6.73
N TYR A 115 9.47 -19.12 6.23
CA TYR A 115 9.17 -20.51 5.88
C TYR A 115 10.03 -20.99 4.71
N LEU A 116 10.13 -20.23 3.63
CA LEU A 116 10.94 -20.58 2.46
C LEU A 116 12.42 -20.69 2.82
N ASN A 117 12.95 -19.75 3.61
CA ASN A 117 14.34 -19.78 4.08
C ASN A 117 14.67 -20.99 4.96
N ARG A 118 13.68 -21.59 5.63
CA ARG A 118 13.87 -22.81 6.44
C ARG A 118 13.70 -24.09 5.64
N THR A 119 12.87 -24.06 4.60
CA THR A 119 12.42 -25.26 3.89
C THR A 119 13.17 -25.51 2.58
N LEU A 120 13.65 -24.46 1.93
CA LEU A 120 14.43 -24.57 0.70
C LEU A 120 15.87 -25.01 1.00
N SER A 121 16.41 -25.87 0.14
CA SER A 121 17.82 -26.29 0.19
C SER A 121 18.77 -25.25 -0.43
N CYS A 122 18.24 -24.32 -1.20
CA CYS A 122 18.99 -23.26 -1.87
C CYS A 122 19.05 -21.98 -1.01
N GLU A 123 19.94 -21.06 -1.37
CA GLU A 123 20.07 -19.81 -0.65
C GLU A 123 18.82 -18.94 -0.83
N VAL A 124 18.30 -18.37 0.26
CA VAL A 124 17.24 -17.35 0.21
C VAL A 124 17.82 -16.00 0.63
N MET A 125 17.93 -15.09 -0.34
CA MET A 125 18.43 -13.73 -0.13
C MET A 125 17.26 -12.74 -0.07
N VAL A 126 17.23 -11.96 1.00
CA VAL A 126 16.21 -10.92 1.19
C VAL A 126 16.91 -9.58 1.31
N SER A 127 16.45 -8.56 0.59
CA SER A 127 17.01 -7.19 0.67
C SER A 127 15.94 -6.15 0.97
N GLU A 128 16.34 -5.08 1.65
CA GLU A 128 15.43 -4.02 2.08
C GLU A 128 15.34 -2.89 1.03
N SER A 129 14.14 -2.68 0.48
CA SER A 129 13.86 -1.56 -0.43
C SER A 129 12.43 -1.00 -0.35
N PHE A 130 11.61 -1.51 0.57
CA PHE A 130 10.23 -1.05 0.75
C PHE A 130 10.13 0.23 1.61
N ASN A 131 11.14 0.48 2.44
CA ASN A 131 11.23 1.58 3.39
C ASN A 131 12.25 2.67 2.96
N LEU A 132 12.04 3.90 3.43
CA LEU A 132 12.99 5.03 3.30
C LEU A 132 14.31 4.72 3.99
N PHE A 133 14.26 4.06 5.14
CA PHE A 133 15.42 3.72 5.97
C PHE A 133 15.60 2.21 6.04
N LEU A 134 16.85 1.77 6.22
CA LEU A 134 17.19 0.38 6.50
C LEU A 134 17.09 0.10 8.01
N LYS A 135 16.89 -1.18 8.38
CA LYS A 135 16.88 -1.63 9.77
C LYS A 135 18.14 -1.26 10.54
N ASN A 136 19.31 -1.30 9.89
CA ASN A 136 20.57 -0.95 10.52
C ASN A 136 20.79 0.56 10.67
N GLN A 137 19.95 1.40 10.05
CA GLN A 137 19.99 2.86 10.21
C GLN A 137 19.16 3.33 11.40
N ILE A 138 18.12 2.60 11.81
CA ILE A 138 17.25 3.01 12.92
C ILE A 138 17.85 2.65 14.28
N SER A 139 17.82 3.60 15.23
CA SER A 139 18.37 3.40 16.58
C SER A 139 17.38 2.87 17.63
N PHE A 140 16.15 2.51 17.23
CA PHE A 140 15.12 2.00 18.15
C PHE A 140 14.73 0.57 17.78
N ASN A 141 14.34 -0.19 18.80
CA ASN A 141 13.83 -1.54 18.77
C ASN A 141 12.35 -1.57 19.19
N LYS A 142 11.86 -2.76 19.53
CA LYS A 142 10.46 -2.95 19.92
C LYS A 142 10.15 -2.33 21.29
N GLU A 143 11.07 -2.43 22.24
CA GLU A 143 10.91 -2.01 23.62
C GLU A 143 10.92 -0.48 23.75
N ASP A 144 11.73 0.22 22.94
CA ASP A 144 11.83 1.68 22.93
C ASP A 144 11.16 2.34 21.70
N PHE A 145 10.26 1.60 21.03
CA PHE A 145 9.54 2.12 19.87
C PHE A 145 8.76 3.40 20.21
N PRO A 146 8.85 4.48 19.40
CA PRO A 146 8.13 5.73 19.66
C PRO A 146 6.61 5.54 19.73
N GLN A 147 6.01 5.87 20.87
CA GLN A 147 4.57 5.67 21.11
C GLN A 147 3.67 6.62 20.31
N THR A 148 4.24 7.66 19.72
CA THR A 148 3.53 8.64 18.89
C THR A 148 4.34 8.99 17.66
N PHE A 149 3.67 9.39 16.58
CA PHE A 149 4.34 9.88 15.38
C PHE A 149 5.25 11.09 15.64
N THR A 150 4.85 12.02 16.51
CA THR A 150 5.69 13.17 16.87
C THR A 150 7.00 12.73 17.53
N GLN A 151 6.95 11.73 18.41
CA GLN A 151 8.16 11.15 19.00
C GLN A 151 9.01 10.42 17.95
N PHE A 152 8.38 9.71 17.02
CA PHE A 152 9.08 9.06 15.90
C PHE A 152 9.81 10.08 15.02
N LYS A 153 9.11 11.13 14.56
CA LYS A 153 9.71 12.22 13.76
C LYS A 153 10.90 12.83 14.51
N LYS A 154 10.76 13.10 15.82
CA LYS A 154 11.86 13.61 16.66
C LYS A 154 13.05 12.64 16.74
N LYS A 155 12.83 11.33 16.94
CA LYS A 155 13.91 10.33 16.97
C LYS A 155 14.65 10.24 15.63
N ILE A 156 13.92 10.27 14.51
CA ILE A 156 14.53 10.25 13.17
C ILE A 156 15.37 11.52 12.94
N SER A 157 14.82 12.70 13.25
CA SER A 157 15.54 13.97 13.12
C SER A 157 16.77 14.05 14.03
N ALA A 158 16.69 13.56 15.27
CA ALA A 158 17.82 13.58 16.21
C ALA A 158 19.01 12.72 15.76
N GLN A 159 18.76 11.69 14.96
CA GLN A 159 19.81 10.84 14.37
C GLN A 159 20.41 11.43 13.08
N ASN A 160 19.86 12.54 12.57
CA ASN A 160 20.19 13.09 11.24
C ASN A 160 20.10 12.03 10.13
N LEU A 161 19.13 11.11 10.22
CA LEU A 161 18.95 10.06 9.22
C LEU A 161 18.49 10.65 7.90
N LEU A 162 19.25 10.35 6.86
CA LEU A 162 18.87 10.62 5.49
C LEU A 162 18.22 9.37 4.88
N PRO A 163 17.14 9.54 4.07
CA PRO A 163 16.62 8.45 3.27
C PRO A 163 17.71 7.78 2.45
N CYS A 164 17.59 6.47 2.25
CA CYS A 164 18.47 5.74 1.35
C CYS A 164 18.34 6.28 -0.08
N ILE A 165 19.48 6.43 -0.76
CA ILE A 165 19.52 6.85 -2.16
C ILE A 165 18.99 5.69 -3.01
N PRO A 166 18.01 5.92 -3.91
CA PRO A 166 17.51 4.89 -4.80
C PRO A 166 18.62 4.43 -5.75
N ILE A 167 18.76 3.13 -5.96
CA ILE A 167 19.75 2.58 -6.89
C ILE A 167 19.17 2.43 -8.30
N ALA A 168 20.04 2.48 -9.32
CA ALA A 168 19.63 2.19 -10.68
C ALA A 168 19.16 0.74 -10.84
N LYS A 169 18.34 0.49 -11.87
CA LYS A 169 18.01 -0.87 -12.31
C LYS A 169 19.29 -1.58 -12.82
N PRO A 170 19.33 -2.93 -12.83
CA PRO A 170 20.48 -3.65 -13.38
C PRO A 170 20.75 -3.29 -14.85
N ASP A 171 22.02 -3.16 -15.23
CA ASP A 171 22.43 -2.90 -16.62
C ASP A 171 22.03 -4.04 -17.57
N SER A 172 22.06 -5.27 -17.06
CA SER A 172 21.61 -6.47 -17.75
C SER A 172 20.98 -7.45 -16.77
N LEU A 173 19.99 -8.22 -17.23
CA LEU A 173 19.43 -9.32 -16.47
C LEU A 173 20.04 -10.66 -16.91
N PRO A 174 20.07 -11.69 -16.03
CA PRO A 174 20.51 -13.03 -16.39
C PRO A 174 19.70 -13.61 -17.56
N THR A 175 20.21 -14.65 -18.22
CA THR A 175 19.46 -15.33 -19.27
C THR A 175 18.17 -15.95 -18.72
N LEU A 176 17.09 -15.94 -19.50
CA LEU A 176 15.81 -16.49 -19.06
C LEU A 176 15.88 -18.01 -18.82
N ILE A 177 15.23 -18.45 -17.75
CA ILE A 177 14.85 -19.85 -17.54
C ILE A 177 13.44 -20.02 -18.13
N ASP A 178 13.27 -20.95 -19.08
CA ASP A 178 11.98 -21.16 -19.73
C ASP A 178 11.02 -21.92 -18.81
N GLU A 179 9.89 -21.29 -18.50
CA GLU A 179 8.84 -21.85 -17.66
C GLU A 179 7.47 -21.40 -18.18
N ARG A 180 6.50 -22.31 -18.14
CA ARG A 180 5.15 -22.03 -18.61
C ARG A 180 4.50 -21.03 -17.66
N ARG A 181 3.92 -19.97 -18.21
CA ARG A 181 3.02 -19.08 -17.45
C ARG A 181 1.64 -19.69 -17.33
N ASP A 182 1.01 -19.46 -16.18
CA ASP A 182 -0.41 -19.73 -15.99
C ASP A 182 -1.23 -18.56 -16.55
N LEU A 183 -2.48 -18.85 -16.92
CA LEU A 183 -3.44 -17.81 -17.26
C LEU A 183 -4.23 -17.48 -16.00
N TRP A 184 -4.28 -16.20 -15.65
CA TRP A 184 -5.12 -15.66 -14.60
C TRP A 184 -5.80 -14.40 -15.14
N GLY A 185 -7.12 -14.30 -14.96
CA GLY A 185 -7.91 -13.22 -15.54
C GLY A 185 -8.18 -13.42 -17.03
N GLY A 186 -9.35 -13.98 -17.36
CA GLY A 186 -9.84 -14.21 -18.72
C GLY A 186 -10.94 -13.24 -19.16
N GLN A 187 -11.20 -12.17 -18.40
CA GLN A 187 -12.14 -11.12 -18.80
C GLN A 187 -11.35 -9.94 -19.35
N GLU A 188 -11.76 -9.46 -20.53
CA GLU A 188 -11.41 -8.12 -20.99
C GLU A 188 -11.67 -7.14 -19.85
N PHE A 189 -10.69 -6.30 -19.52
CA PHE A 189 -10.74 -5.38 -18.39
C PHE A 189 -12.01 -4.52 -18.48
N VAL A 190 -12.92 -4.73 -17.53
CA VAL A 190 -14.24 -4.09 -17.53
C VAL A 190 -14.19 -2.71 -16.86
N TYR A 191 -13.11 -2.39 -16.14
CA TYR A 191 -13.05 -1.23 -15.26
C TYR A 191 -12.05 -0.19 -15.74
N ASP A 192 -12.57 0.99 -16.05
CA ASP A 192 -11.75 2.17 -16.26
C ASP A 192 -11.26 2.70 -14.90
N LEU A 193 -9.97 2.52 -14.61
CA LEU A 193 -9.32 3.09 -13.43
C LEU A 193 -8.87 4.54 -13.64
N THR A 194 -9.14 5.14 -14.80
CA THR A 194 -8.65 6.47 -15.16
C THR A 194 -8.94 7.48 -14.04
N PRO A 195 -7.93 8.28 -13.63
CA PRO A 195 -6.61 8.43 -14.26
C PRO A 195 -5.51 7.52 -13.67
N TYR A 196 -5.84 6.52 -12.85
CA TYR A 196 -4.85 5.53 -12.40
C TYR A 196 -4.52 4.53 -13.50
N HIS A 197 -3.22 4.32 -13.71
CA HIS A 197 -2.69 3.26 -14.55
C HIS A 197 -1.56 2.53 -13.81
N GLY A 198 -1.64 1.22 -13.71
CA GLY A 198 -0.61 0.40 -13.07
C GLY A 198 0.75 0.46 -13.80
N GLY A 199 1.83 0.16 -13.08
CA GLY A 199 3.19 0.07 -13.62
C GLY A 199 4.15 1.17 -13.17
N GLU A 200 5.45 0.87 -13.25
CA GLU A 200 6.57 1.74 -12.84
C GLU A 200 6.58 3.06 -13.61
N ASP A 201 6.52 3.02 -14.94
CA ASP A 201 6.51 4.20 -15.80
C ASP A 201 5.35 5.16 -15.46
N SER A 202 4.14 4.62 -15.26
CA SER A 202 2.95 5.40 -14.89
C SER A 202 3.13 6.12 -13.54
N GLY A 203 3.77 5.46 -12.57
CA GLY A 203 4.08 6.04 -11.27
C GLY A 203 5.09 7.18 -11.36
N LEU A 204 6.13 7.01 -12.19
CA LEU A 204 7.13 8.05 -12.46
C LEU A 204 6.51 9.24 -13.22
N VAL A 205 5.61 8.98 -14.17
CA VAL A 205 4.85 10.04 -14.86
C VAL A 205 4.01 10.83 -13.87
N GLN A 206 3.26 10.17 -12.97
CA GLN A 206 2.48 10.88 -11.96
C GLN A 206 3.37 11.67 -10.98
N LEU A 207 4.51 11.12 -10.56
CA LEU A 207 5.49 11.83 -9.74
C LEU A 207 5.97 13.11 -10.45
N ASN A 208 6.38 13.00 -11.72
CA ASN A 208 6.81 14.14 -12.52
C ASN A 208 5.69 15.16 -12.73
N GLN A 209 4.48 14.67 -13.00
CA GLN A 209 3.30 15.49 -13.20
C GLN A 209 3.03 16.36 -11.97
N PHE A 210 3.02 15.77 -10.78
CA PHE A 210 2.72 16.46 -9.52
C PHE A 210 3.84 17.41 -9.08
N PHE A 211 5.11 16.99 -9.19
CA PHE A 211 6.25 17.78 -8.70
C PHE A 211 6.57 18.92 -9.67
N TRP A 212 6.60 18.63 -10.97
CA TRP A 212 7.21 19.54 -11.96
C TRP A 212 6.21 20.16 -12.92
N LYS A 213 5.30 19.37 -13.50
CA LYS A 213 4.39 19.86 -14.56
C LYS A 213 3.29 20.75 -13.99
N THR A 214 2.56 20.27 -13.00
CA THR A 214 1.48 21.04 -12.34
C THR A 214 1.99 21.88 -11.18
N GLN A 215 3.21 21.63 -10.72
CA GLN A 215 3.80 22.24 -9.52
C GLN A 215 2.90 22.10 -8.28
N GLY A 216 2.11 21.02 -8.21
CA GLY A 216 1.19 20.75 -7.09
C GLY A 216 1.88 20.68 -5.74
N LEU A 217 3.15 20.28 -5.72
CA LEU A 217 3.97 20.26 -4.50
C LEU A 217 4.09 21.64 -3.84
N LYS A 218 4.08 22.76 -4.58
CA LYS A 218 4.16 24.12 -3.99
C LYS A 218 3.04 24.39 -3.00
N ASN A 219 1.84 23.91 -3.30
CA ASN A 219 0.62 24.18 -2.53
C ASN A 219 0.16 22.98 -1.69
N TYR A 220 0.96 21.90 -1.64
CA TYR A 220 0.54 20.62 -1.07
C TYR A 220 -0.02 20.74 0.36
N LYS A 221 0.62 21.52 1.25
CA LYS A 221 0.14 21.69 2.63
C LYS A 221 -1.27 22.28 2.69
N ALA A 222 -1.58 23.22 1.78
CA ALA A 222 -2.88 23.87 1.71
C ALA A 222 -3.95 22.98 1.06
N THR A 223 -3.58 22.19 0.06
CA THR A 223 -4.56 21.44 -0.76
C THR A 223 -4.84 20.03 -0.28
N ARG A 224 -3.94 19.40 0.49
CA ARG A 224 -4.00 17.95 0.83
C ARG A 224 -5.25 17.47 1.59
N ASN A 225 -6.07 18.38 2.13
CA ASN A 225 -7.32 18.05 2.80
C ASN A 225 -8.54 18.04 1.86
N GLY A 226 -8.38 18.37 0.57
CA GLY A 226 -9.48 18.34 -0.39
C GLY A 226 -10.03 16.92 -0.62
N PHE A 227 -11.34 16.81 -0.81
CA PHE A 227 -12.03 15.52 -0.95
C PHE A 227 -11.88 14.87 -2.33
N ASP A 228 -12.05 15.66 -3.39
CA ASP A 228 -12.26 15.11 -4.74
C ASP A 228 -11.66 16.01 -5.82
N GLY A 229 -10.51 15.59 -6.35
CA GLY A 229 -9.71 16.37 -7.29
C GLY A 229 -8.28 15.84 -7.37
N TRP A 230 -7.82 15.53 -8.59
CA TRP A 230 -6.50 14.95 -8.82
C TRP A 230 -5.36 15.85 -8.30
N GLN A 231 -5.55 17.16 -8.42
CA GLN A 231 -4.61 18.22 -8.04
C GLN A 231 -4.43 18.43 -6.53
N PHE A 232 -5.33 17.91 -5.69
CA PHE A 232 -5.31 18.22 -4.26
C PHE A 232 -4.16 17.53 -3.51
N SER A 233 -3.67 16.40 -4.00
CA SER A 233 -2.57 15.65 -3.41
C SER A 233 -1.72 14.95 -4.48
N SER A 234 -0.64 14.29 -4.07
CA SER A 234 0.28 13.63 -5.01
C SER A 234 -0.32 12.44 -5.74
N ARG A 235 -1.35 11.80 -5.17
CA ARG A 235 -1.99 10.57 -5.68
C ARG A 235 -1.03 9.37 -5.82
N LEU A 236 0.16 9.42 -5.23
CA LEU A 236 1.20 8.39 -5.41
C LEU A 236 0.95 7.08 -4.64
N SER A 237 -0.06 7.03 -3.78
CA SER A 237 -0.28 5.93 -2.84
C SER A 237 -0.46 4.57 -3.52
N ALA A 238 -1.14 4.52 -4.67
CA ALA A 238 -1.34 3.30 -5.46
C ALA A 238 -0.01 2.64 -5.86
N TRP A 239 0.89 3.44 -6.43
CA TRP A 239 2.18 2.97 -6.93
C TRP A 239 3.14 2.65 -5.79
N LEU A 240 3.06 3.39 -4.66
CA LEU A 240 3.84 3.10 -3.46
C LEU A 240 3.40 1.79 -2.79
N ALA A 241 2.10 1.51 -2.72
CA ALA A 241 1.57 0.31 -2.08
C ALA A 241 1.89 -0.97 -2.87
N ASN A 242 1.74 -0.94 -4.19
CA ASN A 242 2.09 -2.06 -5.06
C ASN A 242 3.60 -2.14 -5.40
N GLY A 243 4.38 -1.17 -4.93
CA GLY A 243 5.83 -1.10 -5.11
C GLY A 243 6.31 -0.84 -6.54
N THR A 244 5.42 -0.39 -7.43
CA THR A 244 5.79 0.07 -8.78
C THR A 244 6.53 1.41 -8.73
N LEU A 245 6.35 2.20 -7.67
CA LEU A 245 7.16 3.39 -7.38
C LEU A 245 7.87 3.20 -6.03
N SER A 246 9.19 3.40 -6.01
CA SER A 246 9.94 3.39 -4.75
C SER A 246 9.70 4.65 -3.94
N VAL A 247 9.51 4.48 -2.62
CA VAL A 247 9.46 5.60 -1.67
C VAL A 247 10.78 6.39 -1.63
N ARG A 248 11.92 5.73 -1.87
CA ARG A 248 13.25 6.36 -1.94
C ARG A 248 13.39 7.22 -3.18
N THR A 249 12.77 6.81 -4.30
CA THR A 249 12.68 7.64 -5.50
C THR A 249 11.88 8.92 -5.24
N VAL A 250 10.74 8.82 -4.54
CA VAL A 250 9.95 10.00 -4.16
C VAL A 250 10.74 10.93 -3.24
N ALA A 251 11.48 10.38 -2.27
CA ALA A 251 12.31 11.18 -1.37
C ALA A 251 13.49 11.86 -2.09
N ALA A 252 14.17 11.16 -3.00
CA ALA A 252 15.23 11.74 -3.82
C ALA A 252 14.70 12.84 -4.76
N GLU A 253 13.50 12.65 -5.33
CA GLU A 253 12.88 13.69 -6.17
C GLU A 253 12.46 14.91 -5.34
N LEU A 254 12.05 14.71 -4.09
CA LEU A 254 11.76 15.78 -3.15
C LEU A 254 13.01 16.59 -2.80
N ASP A 255 14.13 15.91 -2.54
CA ASP A 255 15.43 16.55 -2.30
C ASP A 255 15.90 17.36 -3.52
N ASN A 256 15.80 16.79 -4.73
CA ASN A 256 16.08 17.50 -5.99
C ASN A 256 15.16 18.72 -6.19
N TYR A 257 13.88 18.61 -5.80
CA TYR A 257 12.96 19.74 -5.82
C TYR A 257 13.38 20.86 -4.86
N GLU A 258 13.67 20.52 -3.61
CA GLU A 258 14.14 21.47 -2.59
C GLU A 258 15.47 22.10 -2.97
N TYR A 259 16.38 21.36 -3.61
CA TYR A 259 17.63 21.91 -4.14
C TYR A 259 17.39 23.03 -5.17
N ARG A 260 16.38 22.90 -6.04
CA ARG A 260 16.08 23.88 -7.11
C ARG A 260 15.17 25.03 -6.67
N HIS A 261 14.26 24.78 -5.75
CA HIS A 261 13.19 25.72 -5.38
C HIS A 261 13.25 26.18 -3.92
N GLY A 262 14.17 25.64 -3.13
CA GLY A 262 14.22 25.82 -1.69
C GLY A 262 13.22 24.94 -0.95
N ARG A 263 13.51 24.68 0.33
CA ARG A 263 12.59 24.02 1.25
C ARG A 263 11.42 24.94 1.60
N SER A 264 10.24 24.37 1.73
CA SER A 264 9.02 25.09 2.08
C SER A 264 8.15 24.29 3.06
N ASP A 265 7.13 24.95 3.60
CA ASP A 265 6.09 24.31 4.40
C ASP A 265 5.40 23.13 3.69
N SER A 266 5.24 23.22 2.36
CA SER A 266 4.59 22.17 1.56
C SER A 266 5.51 20.99 1.29
N THR A 267 6.80 21.22 1.07
CA THR A 267 7.78 20.13 0.90
C THR A 267 8.01 19.41 2.23
N GLU A 268 8.07 20.14 3.35
CA GLU A 268 8.11 19.52 4.68
C GLU A 268 6.83 18.73 4.98
N ALA A 269 5.65 19.24 4.60
CA ALA A 269 4.41 18.49 4.75
C ALA A 269 4.46 17.18 3.94
N MET A 270 4.92 17.20 2.69
CA MET A 270 5.08 15.99 1.87
C MET A 270 6.04 14.99 2.53
N TYR A 271 7.21 15.45 3.00
CA TYR A 271 8.16 14.59 3.71
C TYR A 271 7.56 14.00 4.99
N SER A 272 6.81 14.79 5.75
CA SER A 272 6.13 14.33 6.96
C SER A 272 5.11 13.23 6.68
N GLU A 273 4.47 13.23 5.52
CA GLU A 273 3.52 12.17 5.12
C GLU A 273 4.25 10.89 4.68
N LEU A 274 5.42 11.00 4.06
CA LEU A 274 6.30 9.84 3.84
C LEU A 274 6.79 9.26 5.16
N LEU A 275 7.08 10.09 6.17
CA LEU A 275 7.42 9.62 7.51
C LEU A 275 6.23 8.97 8.21
N TRP A 276 4.99 9.39 7.96
CA TRP A 276 3.80 8.70 8.50
C TRP A 276 3.69 7.29 7.92
N ARG A 277 3.92 7.13 6.61
CA ARG A 277 4.05 5.80 5.99
C ARG A 277 5.12 4.99 6.72
N GLU A 278 6.34 5.52 6.84
CA GLU A 278 7.43 4.83 7.56
C GLU A 278 7.05 4.44 8.98
N TYR A 279 6.43 5.34 9.73
CA TYR A 279 6.02 5.07 11.11
C TYR A 279 5.16 3.81 11.20
N PHE A 280 4.14 3.70 10.34
CA PHE A 280 3.28 2.52 10.30
C PHE A 280 4.01 1.26 9.80
N GLN A 281 4.93 1.37 8.82
CA GLN A 281 5.74 0.23 8.39
C GLN A 281 6.59 -0.33 9.55
N TRP A 282 7.23 0.53 10.34
CA TRP A 282 8.00 0.11 11.51
C TRP A 282 7.12 -0.43 12.63
N MET A 283 5.95 0.17 12.86
CA MET A 283 4.96 -0.41 13.79
C MET A 283 4.58 -1.84 13.39
N MET A 284 4.27 -2.08 12.11
CA MET A 284 3.97 -3.41 11.60
C MET A 284 5.15 -4.36 11.79
N HIS A 285 6.37 -3.91 11.52
CA HIS A 285 7.58 -4.69 11.72
C HIS A 285 7.77 -5.15 13.19
N PHE A 286 7.58 -4.26 14.17
CA PHE A 286 7.84 -4.55 15.59
C PHE A 286 6.67 -5.21 16.33
N PHE A 287 5.43 -4.80 16.03
CA PHE A 287 4.24 -5.28 16.74
C PHE A 287 3.55 -6.45 16.03
N GLY A 288 3.82 -6.67 14.74
CA GLY A 288 3.34 -7.84 14.00
C GLY A 288 1.83 -8.04 14.12
N SER A 289 1.40 -9.24 14.50
CA SER A 289 -0.01 -9.62 14.55
C SER A 289 -0.87 -8.80 15.52
N SER A 290 -0.27 -8.10 16.50
CA SER A 290 -0.98 -7.13 17.34
C SER A 290 -1.57 -5.96 16.54
N MET A 291 -1.10 -5.72 15.31
CA MET A 291 -1.69 -4.75 14.38
C MET A 291 -3.08 -5.17 13.87
N PHE A 292 -3.46 -6.43 14.02
CA PHE A 292 -4.78 -6.96 13.60
C PHE A 292 -5.69 -7.34 14.77
N ALA A 293 -5.17 -7.28 16.01
CA ALA A 293 -5.90 -7.68 17.20
C ALA A 293 -6.97 -6.64 17.55
N PHE A 294 -8.14 -7.10 18.03
CA PHE A 294 -9.27 -6.23 18.38
C PHE A 294 -8.90 -5.11 19.38
N ASP A 295 -8.08 -5.46 20.36
CA ASP A 295 -7.57 -4.60 21.41
C ASP A 295 -6.30 -3.81 21.03
N GLY A 296 -5.84 -4.00 19.79
CA GLY A 296 -4.70 -3.31 19.18
C GLY A 296 -3.39 -3.45 19.94
N ILE A 297 -2.41 -2.61 19.58
CA ILE A 297 -1.10 -2.59 20.26
C ILE A 297 -1.19 -2.13 21.73
N LYS A 298 -2.25 -1.40 22.09
CA LYS A 298 -2.51 -0.95 23.47
C LYS A 298 -3.12 -2.01 24.36
N LYS A 299 -3.56 -3.15 23.80
CA LYS A 299 -4.28 -4.21 24.54
C LYS A 299 -5.48 -3.67 25.34
N LYS A 300 -6.17 -2.67 24.77
CA LYS A 300 -7.37 -2.08 25.35
C LYS A 300 -8.55 -2.38 24.43
N ARG A 301 -9.50 -3.16 24.91
CA ARG A 301 -10.71 -3.50 24.15
C ARG A 301 -11.60 -2.27 23.99
N PRO A 302 -11.98 -1.88 22.76
CA PRO A 302 -12.99 -0.85 22.55
C PRO A 302 -14.37 -1.40 22.91
N LEU A 303 -15.29 -0.50 23.26
CA LEU A 303 -16.69 -0.85 23.46
C LEU A 303 -17.38 -0.85 22.10
N THR A 304 -17.91 -2.00 21.68
CA THR A 304 -18.53 -2.16 20.36
C THR A 304 -19.83 -2.96 20.47
N SER A 305 -20.80 -2.66 19.61
CA SER A 305 -22.03 -3.42 19.43
C SER A 305 -22.20 -3.75 17.96
N PHE A 306 -22.25 -5.04 17.61
CA PHE A 306 -22.35 -5.42 16.21
C PHE A 306 -23.81 -5.48 15.74
N TYR A 307 -24.26 -4.40 15.10
CA TYR A 307 -25.51 -4.36 14.37
C TYR A 307 -25.23 -4.44 12.87
N CYS A 308 -25.59 -5.57 12.24
CA CYS A 308 -25.26 -5.82 10.84
C CYS A 308 -25.84 -4.76 9.89
N GLN A 309 -27.00 -4.18 10.23
CA GLN A 309 -27.64 -3.12 9.47
C GLN A 309 -26.80 -1.83 9.45
N ASN A 310 -26.21 -1.45 10.60
CA ASN A 310 -25.35 -0.26 10.68
C ASN A 310 -24.09 -0.44 9.82
N TYR A 311 -23.45 -1.62 9.89
CA TYR A 311 -22.30 -1.92 9.05
C TYR A 311 -22.67 -1.89 7.56
N LYS A 312 -23.79 -2.50 7.16
CA LYS A 312 -24.25 -2.49 5.77
C LYS A 312 -24.60 -1.10 5.26
N ALA A 313 -25.22 -0.26 6.10
CA ALA A 313 -25.50 1.13 5.76
C ALA A 313 -24.21 1.94 5.54
N TRP A 314 -23.20 1.74 6.38
CA TRP A 314 -21.88 2.33 6.18
C TRP A 314 -21.21 1.84 4.90
N GLU A 315 -21.18 0.52 4.71
CA GLU A 315 -20.61 -0.13 3.53
C GLU A 315 -21.19 0.43 2.23
N GLN A 316 -22.51 0.63 2.19
CA GLN A 316 -23.24 1.08 1.00
C GLN A 316 -23.32 2.61 0.86
N GLY A 317 -22.90 3.37 1.87
CA GLY A 317 -23.07 4.81 1.92
C GLY A 317 -24.56 5.21 1.97
N THR A 318 -25.32 4.59 2.88
CA THR A 318 -26.75 4.84 3.14
C THR A 318 -27.04 5.10 4.63
N THR A 319 -26.04 5.59 5.36
CA THR A 319 -26.19 6.04 6.75
C THR A 319 -27.02 7.33 6.84
N GLU A 320 -27.34 7.78 8.04
CA GLU A 320 -27.95 9.10 8.28
C GLU A 320 -26.98 10.28 8.04
N TYR A 321 -25.69 10.02 7.79
CA TYR A 321 -24.64 11.04 7.67
C TYR A 321 -24.24 11.28 6.19
N PRO A 322 -24.65 12.38 5.55
CA PRO A 322 -24.42 12.61 4.12
C PRO A 322 -22.94 12.62 3.71
N ILE A 323 -22.06 13.22 4.52
CA ILE A 323 -20.62 13.28 4.23
C ILE A 323 -19.96 11.90 4.25
N VAL A 324 -20.43 11.01 5.14
CA VAL A 324 -19.95 9.62 5.22
C VAL A 324 -20.42 8.86 3.99
N ASN A 325 -21.69 9.03 3.60
CA ASN A 325 -22.27 8.40 2.42
C ASN A 325 -21.53 8.80 1.14
N ALA A 326 -21.23 10.08 0.97
CA ALA A 326 -20.46 10.59 -0.16
C ALA A 326 -19.07 9.96 -0.25
N CYS A 327 -18.34 9.89 0.88
CA CYS A 327 -17.04 9.24 0.94
C CYS A 327 -17.12 7.75 0.60
N MET A 328 -18.06 7.00 1.21
CA MET A 328 -18.19 5.56 0.97
C MET A 328 -18.58 5.24 -0.47
N ARG A 329 -19.45 6.05 -1.09
CA ARG A 329 -19.79 5.91 -2.52
C ARG A 329 -18.60 6.23 -3.42
N GLN A 330 -17.79 7.24 -3.10
CA GLN A 330 -16.53 7.51 -3.81
C GLN A 330 -15.62 6.28 -3.77
N LEU A 331 -15.41 5.68 -2.58
CA LEU A 331 -14.60 4.48 -2.44
C LEU A 331 -15.15 3.32 -3.29
N ASN A 332 -16.45 3.06 -3.23
CA ASN A 332 -17.06 1.91 -3.90
C ASN A 332 -17.07 2.03 -5.43
N GLN A 333 -17.05 3.25 -5.96
CA GLN A 333 -17.04 3.51 -7.40
C GLN A 333 -15.65 3.69 -7.98
N THR A 334 -14.67 4.12 -7.18
CA THR A 334 -13.33 4.49 -7.69
C THR A 334 -12.18 3.68 -7.09
N GLY A 335 -12.41 2.97 -5.99
CA GLY A 335 -11.36 2.33 -5.21
C GLY A 335 -10.45 3.32 -4.47
N TYR A 336 -10.77 4.62 -4.47
CA TYR A 336 -10.00 5.67 -3.81
C TYR A 336 -10.87 6.46 -2.83
N MET A 337 -10.25 6.88 -1.73
CA MET A 337 -10.82 7.89 -0.84
C MET A 337 -9.72 8.85 -0.37
N SER A 338 -10.02 10.15 -0.30
CA SER A 338 -9.10 11.15 0.24
C SER A 338 -8.74 10.85 1.71
N ASN A 339 -7.56 11.29 2.16
CA ASN A 339 -7.16 11.08 3.56
C ASN A 339 -8.18 11.66 4.55
N ARG A 340 -8.75 12.85 4.26
CA ARG A 340 -9.82 13.47 5.06
C ARG A 340 -11.06 12.58 5.10
N GLY A 341 -11.50 12.06 3.95
CA GLY A 341 -12.62 11.12 3.86
C GLY A 341 -12.37 9.85 4.68
N ARG A 342 -11.18 9.25 4.59
CA ARG A 342 -10.82 8.04 5.34
C ARG A 342 -10.95 8.24 6.85
N GLN A 343 -10.48 9.38 7.36
CA GLN A 343 -10.61 9.72 8.77
C GLN A 343 -12.07 9.87 9.21
N ILE A 344 -12.90 10.52 8.38
CA ILE A 344 -14.32 10.76 8.64
C ILE A 344 -15.09 9.43 8.71
N VAL A 345 -14.95 8.58 7.69
CA VAL A 345 -15.73 7.33 7.63
C VAL A 345 -15.29 6.31 8.68
N ALA A 346 -13.99 6.28 9.02
CA ALA A 346 -13.50 5.42 10.08
C ALA A 346 -13.93 5.92 11.47
N SER A 347 -13.95 7.24 11.69
CA SER A 347 -14.56 7.82 12.90
C SER A 347 -16.03 7.43 13.00
N CYS A 348 -16.81 7.61 11.93
CA CYS A 348 -18.22 7.24 11.84
C CYS A 348 -18.46 5.78 12.24
N LEU A 349 -17.68 4.87 11.66
CA LEU A 349 -17.86 3.44 11.89
C LEU A 349 -17.63 3.07 13.37
N VAL A 350 -16.62 3.66 13.99
CA VAL A 350 -16.23 3.35 15.37
C VAL A 350 -17.12 4.05 16.39
N ASN A 351 -17.32 5.36 16.26
CA ASN A 351 -17.89 6.18 17.33
C ASN A 351 -19.41 6.33 17.23
N GLU A 352 -19.94 6.54 16.02
CA GLU A 352 -21.36 6.75 15.78
C GLU A 352 -22.10 5.42 15.62
N LEU A 353 -21.51 4.47 14.89
CA LEU A 353 -22.15 3.18 14.59
C LEU A 353 -21.76 2.07 15.58
N GLY A 354 -20.73 2.28 16.39
CA GLY A 354 -20.28 1.33 17.42
C GLY A 354 -19.76 0.00 16.86
N VAL A 355 -19.36 -0.05 15.59
CA VAL A 355 -18.94 -1.29 14.93
C VAL A 355 -17.47 -1.58 15.24
N ASP A 356 -17.13 -2.87 15.31
CA ASP A 356 -15.75 -3.32 15.38
C ASP A 356 -14.93 -2.79 14.19
N TRP A 357 -13.90 -2.01 14.51
CA TRP A 357 -13.04 -1.32 13.54
C TRP A 357 -12.42 -2.26 12.50
N ARG A 358 -12.24 -3.55 12.83
CA ARG A 358 -11.65 -4.55 11.93
C ARG A 358 -12.52 -4.82 10.72
N PHE A 359 -13.85 -4.62 10.82
CA PHE A 359 -14.75 -4.69 9.66
C PHE A 359 -14.47 -3.55 8.68
N GLY A 360 -14.30 -2.32 9.19
CA GLY A 360 -13.93 -1.19 8.36
C GLY A 360 -12.53 -1.34 7.74
N ALA A 361 -11.56 -1.84 8.52
CA ALA A 361 -10.21 -2.10 8.03
C ALA A 361 -10.17 -3.17 6.92
N ALA A 362 -10.91 -4.26 7.09
CA ALA A 362 -11.04 -5.32 6.09
C ALA A 362 -11.80 -4.85 4.84
N TYR A 363 -12.82 -4.00 5.00
CA TYR A 363 -13.52 -3.40 3.86
C TYR A 363 -12.61 -2.46 3.05
N PHE A 364 -11.81 -1.66 3.75
CA PHE A 364 -10.79 -0.82 3.12
C PHE A 364 -9.72 -1.67 2.42
N GLU A 365 -9.30 -2.79 3.02
CA GLU A 365 -8.43 -3.76 2.37
C GLU A 365 -9.06 -4.31 1.08
N GLN A 366 -10.35 -4.59 1.05
CA GLN A 366 -10.99 -5.03 -0.19
C GLN A 366 -11.05 -3.91 -1.25
N GLN A 367 -11.49 -2.71 -0.86
CA GLN A 367 -11.87 -1.67 -1.83
C GLN A 367 -10.70 -0.79 -2.29
N LEU A 368 -9.73 -0.51 -1.42
CA LEU A 368 -8.68 0.45 -1.72
C LEU A 368 -7.72 -0.06 -2.79
N LEU A 369 -7.62 0.71 -3.87
CA LEU A 369 -6.59 0.54 -4.90
C LEU A 369 -5.17 0.70 -4.32
N ASP A 370 -5.03 1.51 -3.27
CA ASP A 370 -3.78 1.83 -2.60
C ASP A 370 -3.63 1.18 -1.22
N PHE A 371 -4.30 0.04 -1.01
CA PHE A 371 -4.16 -0.71 0.23
C PHE A 371 -2.69 -1.08 0.49
N ASP A 372 -2.22 -0.61 1.63
CA ASP A 372 -0.95 -1.00 2.25
C ASP A 372 -1.28 -1.49 3.65
N VAL A 373 -0.87 -2.73 3.98
CA VAL A 373 -1.28 -3.41 5.21
C VAL A 373 -0.88 -2.62 6.47
N ALA A 374 0.30 -2.02 6.49
CA ALA A 374 0.80 -1.30 7.65
C ALA A 374 0.04 0.02 7.82
N THR A 375 -0.10 0.78 6.74
CA THR A 375 -0.74 2.09 6.72
C THR A 375 -2.23 1.97 6.99
N ASN A 376 -2.91 0.99 6.40
CA ASN A 376 -4.35 0.78 6.61
C ASN A 376 -4.64 0.42 8.06
N TYR A 377 -4.11 -0.70 8.54
CA TYR A 377 -4.40 -1.19 9.89
C TYR A 377 -3.83 -0.25 10.98
N GLY A 378 -2.70 0.41 10.72
CA GLY A 378 -2.15 1.43 11.60
C GLY A 378 -3.07 2.64 11.77
N ASN A 379 -3.61 3.19 10.67
CA ASN A 379 -4.58 4.30 10.74
C ASN A 379 -5.90 3.88 11.39
N TRP A 380 -6.40 2.67 11.10
CA TRP A 380 -7.62 2.17 11.72
C TRP A 380 -7.45 1.99 13.23
N GLN A 381 -6.34 1.43 13.71
CA GLN A 381 -6.06 1.37 15.14
C GLN A 381 -5.94 2.75 15.78
N TYR A 382 -5.30 3.69 15.07
CA TYR A 382 -5.17 5.08 15.52
C TYR A 382 -6.55 5.72 15.77
N LEU A 383 -7.49 5.55 14.83
CA LEU A 383 -8.84 6.12 14.94
C LEU A 383 -9.72 5.37 15.94
N ALA A 384 -9.56 4.04 16.04
CA ALA A 384 -10.26 3.23 17.02
C ALA A 384 -9.77 3.41 18.47
N GLY A 385 -8.73 4.21 18.70
CA GLY A 385 -8.18 4.47 20.04
C GLY A 385 -7.36 3.32 20.63
N VAL A 386 -7.14 2.25 19.86
CA VAL A 386 -6.36 1.06 20.25
C VAL A 386 -4.91 1.08 19.73
N GLY A 387 -4.57 2.10 18.93
CA GLY A 387 -3.26 2.35 18.34
C GLY A 387 -2.43 3.43 19.03
N ALA A 388 -1.43 3.93 18.32
CA ALA A 388 -0.44 4.91 18.77
C ALA A 388 -0.97 6.36 18.84
N ASP A 389 -2.07 6.59 19.57
CA ASP A 389 -2.61 7.94 19.83
C ASP A 389 -2.46 8.32 21.33
N PRO A 390 -1.75 9.41 21.68
CA PRO A 390 -1.68 9.87 23.07
C PRO A 390 -3.02 10.40 23.62
N ARG A 391 -4.00 10.72 22.75
CA ARG A 391 -5.28 11.34 23.11
C ARG A 391 -6.45 10.36 23.29
N GLY A 392 -6.20 9.05 23.16
CA GLY A 392 -7.25 8.03 23.28
C GLY A 392 -8.04 7.86 21.98
N GLN A 393 -9.37 7.74 22.08
CA GLN A 393 -10.27 7.54 20.95
C GLN A 393 -10.56 8.88 20.26
N ARG A 394 -10.22 9.00 18.97
CA ARG A 394 -10.53 10.20 18.18
C ARG A 394 -11.95 10.15 17.68
N HIS A 395 -12.72 11.17 18.05
CA HIS A 395 -14.06 11.39 17.55
C HIS A 395 -14.11 12.66 16.70
N PHE A 396 -14.41 12.50 15.42
CA PHE A 396 -14.61 13.62 14.50
C PHE A 396 -16.08 14.05 14.53
N ASN A 397 -16.33 15.33 14.83
CA ASN A 397 -17.66 15.90 14.66
C ASN A 397 -17.97 16.01 13.16
N LEU A 398 -18.87 15.15 12.66
CA LEU A 398 -19.18 15.00 11.23
C LEU A 398 -19.76 16.26 10.60
N GLU A 399 -20.63 16.98 11.31
CA GLU A 399 -21.20 18.26 10.84
C GLU A 399 -20.13 19.33 10.66
N LYS A 400 -19.21 19.43 11.64
CA LYS A 400 -18.08 20.32 11.55
C LYS A 400 -17.15 19.94 10.39
N GLN A 401 -16.89 18.65 10.18
CA GLN A 401 -16.08 18.20 9.04
C GLN A 401 -16.72 18.56 7.69
N ALA A 402 -18.04 18.41 7.55
CA ALA A 402 -18.75 18.83 6.36
C ALA A 402 -18.63 20.36 6.16
N LYS A 403 -18.87 21.16 7.21
CA LYS A 403 -18.76 22.62 7.14
C LYS A 403 -17.35 23.11 6.79
N ASP A 404 -16.32 22.50 7.38
CA ASP A 404 -14.93 22.95 7.24
C ASP A 404 -14.32 22.55 5.88
N TYR A 405 -14.72 21.39 5.32
CA TYR A 405 -14.05 20.79 4.15
C TYR A 405 -14.93 20.61 2.91
N ASP A 406 -16.26 20.74 3.05
CA ASP A 406 -17.24 20.76 1.96
C ASP A 406 -18.27 21.90 2.18
N PRO A 407 -17.81 23.16 2.32
CA PRO A 407 -18.65 24.29 2.77
C PRO A 407 -19.82 24.61 1.82
N ASP A 408 -19.68 24.28 0.54
CA ASP A 408 -20.71 24.46 -0.50
C ASP A 408 -21.53 23.19 -0.75
N GLY A 409 -21.22 22.09 -0.05
CA GLY A 409 -21.87 20.79 -0.24
C GLY A 409 -21.63 20.17 -1.62
N SER A 410 -20.67 20.66 -2.39
CA SER A 410 -20.42 20.22 -3.77
C SER A 410 -19.96 18.76 -3.82
N PHE A 411 -19.14 18.32 -2.88
CA PHE A 411 -18.69 16.93 -2.79
C PHE A 411 -19.85 16.02 -2.41
N VAL A 412 -20.62 16.36 -1.37
CA VAL A 412 -21.79 15.57 -0.98
C VAL A 412 -22.80 15.49 -2.12
N ALA A 413 -23.12 16.60 -2.78
CA ALA A 413 -24.07 16.63 -3.89
C ALA A 413 -23.61 15.75 -5.06
N LYS A 414 -22.32 15.80 -5.43
CA LYS A 414 -21.75 14.98 -6.50
C LYS A 414 -21.93 13.48 -6.25
N TRP A 415 -21.73 13.03 -5.02
CA TRP A 415 -21.81 11.61 -4.66
C TRP A 415 -23.19 11.19 -4.12
N ALA A 416 -24.15 12.12 -3.97
CA ALA A 416 -25.52 11.85 -3.51
C ALA A 416 -26.36 11.07 -4.53
N THR A 417 -26.14 11.30 -5.83
CA THR A 417 -26.84 10.62 -6.94
C THR A 417 -26.09 9.41 -7.46
N ALA A 418 -24.90 9.14 -6.94
CA ALA A 418 -24.06 8.07 -7.39
C ALA A 418 -24.75 6.74 -7.04
N THR A 419 -25.30 6.06 -8.05
CA THR A 419 -26.00 4.78 -7.89
C THR A 419 -25.05 3.78 -7.24
N PRO A 420 -25.49 2.96 -6.26
CA PRO A 420 -24.71 1.82 -5.82
C PRO A 420 -24.32 1.04 -7.07
N SER A 421 -23.01 0.84 -7.30
CA SER A 421 -22.53 0.10 -8.47
C SER A 421 -23.30 -1.22 -8.54
N GLU A 422 -24.11 -1.40 -9.59
CA GLU A 422 -24.99 -2.57 -9.84
C GLU A 422 -24.24 -3.92 -9.87
N SER A 423 -22.92 -3.94 -9.69
CA SER A 423 -22.13 -5.17 -9.66
C SER A 423 -22.09 -5.89 -8.30
N LEU A 424 -22.83 -5.46 -7.26
CA LEU A 424 -22.87 -6.14 -5.95
C LEU A 424 -23.89 -7.29 -5.86
N LEU A 425 -24.61 -7.61 -6.96
CA LEU A 425 -25.64 -8.66 -6.98
C LEU A 425 -25.39 -9.81 -7.96
N ARG A 426 -24.21 -9.92 -8.57
CA ARG A 426 -23.82 -11.14 -9.30
C ARG A 426 -22.40 -11.48 -8.96
N PHE A 427 -22.21 -12.39 -8.00
CA PHE A 427 -21.27 -13.52 -8.01
C PHE A 427 -21.46 -14.32 -6.73
#